data_AF-A0AA42BR68-F1
#
_entry.id   AF-A0AA42BR68-F1
#
_cell.length_a   1.000
_cell.length_b   1.000
_cell.length_c   1.000
_cell.angle_alpha   90.00
_cell.angle_beta   90.00
_cell.angle_gamma   90.00
#
_symmetry.space_group_name_H-M   'P 1'
#
loop_
_entity.id
_entity.type
_entity.pdbx_description
1 polymer ?
#
loop_
_entity_poly.entity_id
_entity_poly.type
_entity_poly.pdbx_seq_one_letter_code
_entity_poly.pdbx_strand_id
1 'polypeptide(L)'
;MKPGAWTAVILFAVAAMLGGGFLFAKKSSQQGGDILRYVETNKGKKRCALLIKRNDEVVYEANPDLVLPLASTVKLVVAYEFARQAAAGLIRPQELVSLHELRAYYVPGTDGGAHEEWLRDVENRPEWSEGAVTLEEAARGMMRFSSNANTEFLMDRLGIQNINRTMQELGLLHHRQLFPIVSSLYIPGYLHQELGLSKKEVQERMQRMTQSEYEQYAFLLHERLKKGNGLHKNIPLWSGPQYENIWSHRLPAASAADYVRLLERVNNERLLDPALQRQWKRIAETAPEPPPYRGKLRWAGQKGGYTASVLATAAYATDQAGNRTEIVFLADELSEEENKLLRGELKKFTYQTFLDHNVKQALR
;
A
#
# COMPACT_ATOMS: atom_id res chain seq x y z
N MET A 1 -55.56 35.84 18.18
CA MET A 1 -54.38 34.96 18.34
C MET A 1 -53.32 35.43 17.36
N LYS A 2 -52.13 35.83 17.83
CA LYS A 2 -51.14 36.57 17.03
C LYS A 2 -50.23 35.61 16.23
N PRO A 3 -49.92 35.91 14.95
CA PRO A 3 -49.16 35.03 14.05
C PRO A 3 -47.68 34.79 14.42
N GLY A 4 -47.19 35.36 15.52
CA GLY A 4 -45.80 35.18 16.00
C GLY A 4 -45.56 33.93 16.86
N ALA A 5 -46.60 33.23 17.31
CA ALA A 5 -46.44 32.05 18.17
C ALA A 5 -45.96 30.81 17.40
N TRP A 6 -46.34 30.67 16.12
CA TRP A 6 -45.98 29.50 15.30
C TRP A 6 -44.55 29.57 14.77
N THR A 7 -44.03 30.78 14.46
CA THR A 7 -42.66 30.97 14.00
C THR A 7 -41.63 30.65 15.08
N ALA A 8 -41.92 30.97 16.36
CA ALA A 8 -41.03 30.64 17.47
C ALA A 8 -40.93 29.11 17.73
N VAL A 9 -42.05 28.38 17.60
CA VAL A 9 -42.08 26.92 17.79
C VAL A 9 -41.35 26.19 16.66
N ILE A 10 -41.49 26.65 15.42
CA ILE A 10 -40.79 26.07 14.26
C ILE A 10 -39.28 26.31 14.33
N LEU A 11 -38.85 27.52 14.74
CA LEU A 11 -37.42 27.82 14.94
C LEU A 11 -36.79 26.98 16.06
N PHE A 12 -37.53 26.72 17.14
CA PHE A 12 -37.03 25.88 18.23
C PHE A 12 -36.98 24.39 17.83
N ALA A 13 -37.93 23.91 17.03
CA ALA A 13 -37.92 22.54 16.50
C ALA A 13 -36.78 22.31 15.48
N VAL A 14 -36.50 23.30 14.62
CA VAL A 14 -35.37 23.25 13.67
C VAL A 14 -34.03 23.38 14.41
N ALA A 15 -33.93 24.25 15.42
CA ALA A 15 -32.74 24.33 16.28
C ALA A 15 -32.53 23.05 17.12
N ALA A 16 -33.59 22.36 17.54
CA ALA A 16 -33.50 21.08 18.22
C ALA A 16 -33.20 19.91 17.27
N MET A 17 -33.62 19.95 16.00
CA MET A 17 -33.21 18.96 14.99
C MET A 17 -31.76 19.18 14.52
N LEU A 18 -31.32 20.43 14.37
CA LEU A 18 -29.93 20.78 14.03
C LEU A 18 -28.99 20.62 15.24
N GLY A 19 -29.46 20.90 16.46
CA GLY A 19 -28.72 20.71 17.71
C GLY A 19 -28.70 19.26 18.20
N GLY A 20 -29.76 18.49 17.91
CA GLY A 20 -29.85 17.06 18.22
C GLY A 20 -28.91 16.20 17.38
N GLY A 21 -28.60 16.63 16.16
CA GLY A 21 -27.54 16.03 15.34
C GLY A 21 -26.11 16.37 15.79
N PHE A 22 -25.95 17.41 16.62
CA PHE A 22 -24.63 17.86 17.10
C PHE A 22 -24.26 17.31 18.49
N LEU A 23 -25.22 16.77 19.24
CA LEU A 23 -25.02 16.29 20.62
C LEU A 23 -24.68 14.79 20.75
N PHE A 24 -24.44 14.08 19.65
CA PHE A 24 -23.86 12.72 19.67
C PHE A 24 -22.43 12.64 19.14
N ALA A 25 -21.73 13.78 19.01
CA ALA A 25 -20.27 13.77 18.97
C ALA A 25 -19.74 13.71 20.42
N LYS A 26 -20.01 12.61 21.12
CA LYS A 26 -19.19 12.25 22.28
C LYS A 26 -17.78 12.08 21.70
N LYS A 27 -16.93 13.09 21.87
CA LYS A 27 -15.52 13.07 21.46
C LYS A 27 -14.86 11.98 22.29
N SER A 28 -15.01 10.75 21.79
CA SER A 28 -14.37 9.59 22.35
C SER A 28 -12.88 9.81 22.15
N SER A 29 -12.19 10.06 23.25
CA SER A 29 -10.73 10.01 23.33
C SER A 29 -10.19 8.59 23.18
N GLN A 30 -10.97 7.66 22.62
CA GLN A 30 -10.53 6.32 22.31
C GLN A 30 -9.45 6.36 21.23
N GLN A 31 -8.46 5.52 21.46
CA GLN A 31 -7.42 5.17 20.51
C GLN A 31 -8.00 4.85 19.13
N GLY A 32 -7.50 5.52 18.09
CA GLY A 32 -7.96 5.25 16.72
C GLY A 32 -9.37 5.73 16.36
N GLY A 33 -9.98 6.62 17.16
CA GLY A 33 -11.38 7.01 17.00
C GLY A 33 -11.80 7.36 15.57
N ASP A 34 -10.96 8.04 14.80
CA ASP A 34 -11.27 8.41 13.41
C ASP A 34 -11.21 7.21 12.44
N ILE A 35 -10.25 6.29 12.61
CA ILE A 35 -10.13 5.08 11.79
C ILE A 35 -11.30 4.14 12.06
N LEU A 36 -11.57 3.84 13.34
CA LEU A 36 -12.67 2.95 13.72
C LEU A 36 -14.03 3.53 13.32
N ARG A 37 -14.26 4.84 13.54
CA ARG A 37 -15.48 5.51 13.09
C ARG A 37 -15.63 5.41 11.57
N TYR A 38 -14.56 5.62 10.81
CA TYR A 38 -14.60 5.49 9.36
C TYR A 38 -14.98 4.07 8.93
N VAL A 39 -14.38 3.04 9.54
CA VAL A 39 -14.68 1.63 9.27
C VAL A 39 -16.14 1.33 9.60
N GLU A 40 -16.61 1.68 10.80
CA GLU A 40 -18.00 1.44 11.21
C GLU A 40 -19.01 2.11 10.29
N THR A 41 -18.72 3.34 9.84
CA THR A 41 -19.61 4.11 8.94
C THR A 41 -19.62 3.55 7.52
N ASN A 42 -18.53 2.92 7.06
CA ASN A 42 -18.36 2.54 5.65
C ASN A 42 -18.29 1.03 5.38
N LYS A 43 -18.21 0.17 6.41
CA LYS A 43 -18.13 -1.28 6.22
C LYS A 43 -19.32 -1.85 5.44
N GLY A 44 -20.52 -1.29 5.63
CA GLY A 44 -21.73 -1.67 4.89
C GLY A 44 -21.69 -1.31 3.39
N LYS A 45 -20.85 -0.34 3.00
CA LYS A 45 -20.65 0.06 1.59
C LYS A 45 -19.58 -0.78 0.89
N LYS A 46 -18.93 -1.72 1.60
CA LYS A 46 -17.87 -2.59 1.06
C LYS A 46 -16.71 -1.84 0.38
N ARG A 47 -16.34 -0.68 0.93
CA ARG A 47 -15.19 0.13 0.47
C ARG A 47 -14.05 0.23 1.48
N CYS A 48 -14.14 -0.52 2.58
CA CYS A 48 -13.07 -0.64 3.55
C CYS A 48 -13.05 -2.01 4.23
N ALA A 49 -11.87 -2.39 4.69
CA ALA A 49 -11.60 -3.57 5.49
C ALA A 49 -10.59 -3.22 6.59
N LEU A 50 -10.77 -3.78 7.78
CA LEU A 50 -9.83 -3.69 8.89
C LEU A 50 -9.77 -5.04 9.60
N LEU A 51 -8.58 -5.60 9.74
CA LEU A 51 -8.35 -6.81 10.51
C LEU A 51 -7.19 -6.59 11.47
N ILE A 52 -7.40 -6.87 12.74
CA ILE A 52 -6.40 -6.77 13.80
C ILE A 52 -6.34 -8.09 14.55
N LYS A 53 -5.13 -8.66 14.61
CA LYS A 53 -4.81 -9.81 15.44
C LYS A 53 -3.82 -9.44 16.54
N ARG A 54 -3.96 -10.06 17.70
CA ARG A 54 -3.05 -9.98 18.85
C ARG A 54 -2.83 -11.40 19.37
N ASN A 55 -1.58 -11.84 19.41
CA ASN A 55 -1.20 -13.16 19.91
C ASN A 55 -2.06 -14.29 19.28
N ASP A 56 -2.18 -14.25 17.95
CA ASP A 56 -2.94 -15.22 17.14
C ASP A 56 -4.48 -15.15 17.31
N GLU A 57 -5.01 -14.27 18.18
CA GLU A 57 -6.46 -14.00 18.33
C GLU A 57 -6.91 -12.79 17.51
N VAL A 58 -8.08 -12.88 16.88
CA VAL A 58 -8.74 -11.72 16.25
C VAL A 58 -9.32 -10.83 17.34
N VAL A 59 -8.89 -9.55 17.37
CA VAL A 59 -9.38 -8.56 18.34
C VAL A 59 -10.30 -7.52 17.72
N TYR A 60 -10.22 -7.32 16.40
CA TYR A 60 -11.18 -6.54 15.62
C TYR A 60 -11.19 -7.03 14.17
N GLU A 61 -12.38 -7.10 13.56
CA GLU A 61 -12.53 -7.39 12.15
C GLU A 61 -13.72 -6.62 11.52
N ALA A 62 -13.50 -6.16 10.30
CA ALA A 62 -14.53 -5.63 9.41
C ALA A 62 -14.15 -6.02 7.98
N ASN A 63 -15.04 -6.74 7.29
CA ASN A 63 -14.85 -7.18 5.90
C ASN A 63 -13.48 -7.87 5.63
N PRO A 64 -13.04 -8.86 6.44
CA PRO A 64 -11.68 -9.40 6.34
C PRO A 64 -11.34 -10.00 4.98
N ASP A 65 -12.33 -10.56 4.27
CA ASP A 65 -12.17 -11.19 2.95
C ASP A 65 -12.49 -10.26 1.76
N LEU A 66 -12.83 -8.99 2.01
CA LEU A 66 -13.12 -8.03 0.95
C LEU A 66 -11.84 -7.68 0.18
N VAL A 67 -11.84 -7.90 -1.13
CA VAL A 67 -10.73 -7.61 -2.03
C VAL A 67 -10.70 -6.13 -2.40
N LEU A 68 -9.67 -5.42 -1.99
CA LEU A 68 -9.47 -3.98 -2.27
C LEU A 68 -8.06 -3.72 -2.82
N PRO A 69 -7.87 -2.68 -3.65
CA PRO A 69 -6.57 -2.30 -4.20
C PRO A 69 -5.53 -2.05 -3.09
N LEU A 70 -4.30 -2.49 -3.31
CA LEU A 70 -3.25 -2.47 -2.28
C LEU A 70 -2.33 -1.25 -2.36
N ALA A 71 -2.35 -0.52 -3.47
CA ALA A 71 -1.33 0.47 -3.79
C ALA A 71 0.08 -0.09 -3.51
N SER A 72 0.95 0.70 -2.87
CA SER A 72 2.31 0.30 -2.51
C SER A 72 2.41 -0.79 -1.43
N THR A 73 1.30 -1.20 -0.80
CA THR A 73 1.31 -2.31 0.18
C THR A 73 1.66 -3.65 -0.49
N VAL A 74 1.41 -3.77 -1.80
CA VAL A 74 1.82 -4.92 -2.63
C VAL A 74 3.32 -5.21 -2.58
N LYS A 75 4.15 -4.22 -2.26
CA LYS A 75 5.62 -4.37 -2.16
C LYS A 75 6.04 -5.37 -1.08
N LEU A 76 5.17 -5.69 -0.11
CA LEU A 76 5.44 -6.73 0.88
C LEU A 76 5.57 -8.14 0.25
N VAL A 77 4.77 -8.48 -0.76
CA VAL A 77 4.92 -9.80 -1.42
C VAL A 77 6.18 -9.86 -2.29
N VAL A 78 6.59 -8.72 -2.87
CA VAL A 78 7.86 -8.60 -3.60
C VAL A 78 9.05 -8.74 -2.63
N ALA A 79 8.97 -8.09 -1.46
CA ALA A 79 9.98 -8.23 -0.41
C ALA A 79 10.05 -9.66 0.14
N TYR A 80 8.91 -10.34 0.28
CA TYR A 80 8.89 -11.73 0.72
C TYR A 80 9.59 -12.64 -0.29
N GLU A 81 9.31 -12.45 -1.58
CA GLU A 81 9.97 -13.22 -2.64
C GLU A 81 11.48 -12.96 -2.70
N PHE A 82 11.90 -11.70 -2.54
CA PHE A 82 13.31 -11.35 -2.39
C PHE A 82 13.95 -12.14 -1.24
N ALA A 83 13.33 -12.10 -0.05
CA ALA A 83 13.86 -12.75 1.14
C ALA A 83 13.95 -14.28 0.95
N ARG A 84 12.94 -14.87 0.30
CA ARG A 84 12.90 -16.30 -0.05
C ARG A 84 14.02 -16.69 -1.00
N GLN A 85 14.19 -15.97 -2.11
CA GLN A 85 15.26 -16.26 -3.08
C GLN A 85 16.65 -16.03 -2.50
N ALA A 86 16.83 -14.98 -1.69
CA ALA A 86 18.09 -14.69 -1.03
C ALA A 86 18.46 -15.76 0.00
N ALA A 87 17.49 -16.24 0.79
CA ALA A 87 17.70 -17.33 1.74
C ALA A 87 18.03 -18.66 1.06
N ALA A 88 17.42 -18.92 -0.10
CA ALA A 88 17.68 -20.10 -0.92
C ALA A 88 18.98 -19.99 -1.75
N GLY A 89 19.69 -18.86 -1.72
CA GLY A 89 20.90 -18.62 -2.51
C GLY A 89 20.65 -18.46 -4.02
N LEU A 90 19.40 -18.25 -4.45
CA LEU A 90 19.02 -18.05 -5.85
C LEU A 90 19.37 -16.64 -6.35
N ILE A 91 19.43 -15.68 -5.43
CA ILE A 91 19.97 -14.34 -5.67
C ILE A 91 21.04 -14.02 -4.63
N ARG A 92 21.94 -13.10 -4.96
CA ARG A 92 22.97 -12.59 -4.05
C ARG A 92 22.59 -11.17 -3.64
N PRO A 93 22.18 -10.91 -2.40
CA PRO A 93 21.77 -9.56 -1.98
C PRO A 93 22.90 -8.52 -2.12
N GLN A 94 24.16 -8.96 -2.04
CA GLN A 94 25.35 -8.10 -2.18
C GLN A 94 25.79 -7.88 -3.65
N GLU A 95 25.10 -8.49 -4.62
CA GLU A 95 25.34 -8.20 -6.03
C GLU A 95 25.09 -6.72 -6.32
N LEU A 96 26.03 -6.08 -7.02
CA LEU A 96 25.90 -4.69 -7.43
C LEU A 96 24.99 -4.58 -8.66
N VAL A 97 24.09 -3.60 -8.61
CA VAL A 97 23.16 -3.23 -9.67
C VAL A 97 23.44 -1.76 -10.01
N SER A 98 23.59 -1.45 -11.30
CA SER A 98 23.80 -0.07 -11.72
C SER A 98 22.54 0.78 -11.49
N LEU A 99 22.72 2.00 -11.00
CA LEU A 99 21.63 3.00 -10.96
C LEU A 99 21.07 3.28 -12.36
N HIS A 100 21.86 3.08 -13.42
CA HIS A 100 21.38 3.20 -14.80
C HIS A 100 20.30 2.15 -15.13
N GLU A 101 20.49 0.90 -14.70
CA GLU A 101 19.51 -0.17 -14.90
C GLU A 101 18.20 0.12 -14.15
N LEU A 102 18.29 0.61 -12.92
CA LEU A 102 17.12 0.99 -12.12
C LEU A 102 16.36 2.16 -12.75
N ARG A 103 17.08 3.15 -13.30
CA ARG A 103 16.49 4.33 -13.97
C ARG A 103 15.69 3.97 -15.21
N ALA A 104 15.96 2.83 -15.86
CA ALA A 104 15.12 2.37 -16.97
C ALA A 104 13.66 2.13 -16.55
N TYR A 105 13.40 1.86 -15.26
CA TYR A 105 12.06 1.67 -14.72
C TYR A 105 11.46 2.95 -14.11
N TYR A 106 12.17 4.08 -14.16
CA TYR A 106 11.72 5.31 -13.52
C TYR A 106 10.78 6.12 -14.43
N VAL A 107 9.62 6.47 -13.89
CA VAL A 107 8.65 7.36 -14.53
C VAL A 107 8.47 8.62 -13.67
N PRO A 108 9.04 9.77 -14.08
CA PRO A 108 9.03 10.98 -13.28
C PRO A 108 7.64 11.43 -12.84
N GLY A 109 7.51 11.84 -11.57
CA GLY A 109 6.29 12.42 -11.02
C GLY A 109 5.16 11.43 -10.71
N THR A 110 5.39 10.12 -10.77
CA THR A 110 4.33 9.10 -10.62
C THR A 110 4.33 8.37 -9.28
N ASP A 111 5.34 8.60 -8.44
CA ASP A 111 5.49 7.96 -7.13
C ASP A 111 5.61 8.95 -5.97
N GLY A 112 5.18 10.20 -6.20
CA GLY A 112 5.24 11.26 -5.18
C GLY A 112 6.67 11.71 -4.82
N GLY A 113 7.66 11.40 -5.67
CA GLY A 113 9.08 11.71 -5.43
C GLY A 113 9.82 10.62 -4.65
N ALA A 114 9.19 9.47 -4.42
CA ALA A 114 9.77 8.37 -3.65
C ALA A 114 11.09 7.86 -4.22
N HIS A 115 11.17 7.63 -5.54
CA HIS A 115 12.43 7.19 -6.16
C HIS A 115 13.51 8.27 -6.10
N GLU A 116 13.17 9.54 -6.29
CA GLU A 116 14.14 10.65 -6.21
C GLU A 116 14.65 10.88 -4.78
N GLU A 117 13.80 10.68 -3.76
CA GLU A 117 14.23 10.70 -2.37
C GLU A 117 15.21 9.56 -2.07
N TRP A 118 14.91 8.35 -2.56
CA TRP A 118 15.84 7.21 -2.43
C TRP A 118 17.16 7.47 -3.15
N LEU A 119 17.13 7.98 -4.40
CA LEU A 119 18.33 8.33 -5.16
C LEU A 119 19.20 9.33 -4.40
N ARG A 120 18.60 10.39 -3.83
CA ARG A 120 19.33 11.35 -2.99
C ARG A 120 19.92 10.70 -1.74
N ASP A 121 19.22 9.76 -1.09
CA ASP A 121 19.74 9.04 0.09
C ASP A 121 20.92 8.12 -0.26
N VAL A 122 20.90 7.43 -1.41
CA VAL A 122 22.04 6.60 -1.85
C VAL A 122 23.21 7.45 -2.35
N GLU A 123 22.96 8.51 -3.13
CA GLU A 123 24.02 9.35 -3.72
C GLU A 123 24.79 10.15 -2.66
N ASN A 124 24.17 10.45 -1.51
CA ASN A 124 24.84 11.10 -0.38
C ASN A 124 25.68 10.14 0.49
N ARG A 125 25.66 8.83 0.20
CA ARG A 125 26.40 7.82 0.94
C ARG A 125 27.68 7.44 0.19
N PRO A 126 28.87 7.61 0.79
CA PRO A 126 30.15 7.34 0.12
C PRO A 126 30.27 5.91 -0.44
N GLU A 127 29.60 4.93 0.17
CA GLU A 127 29.63 3.54 -0.32
C GLU A 127 29.02 3.34 -1.72
N TRP A 128 28.21 4.29 -2.23
CA TRP A 128 27.50 4.18 -3.51
C TRP A 128 27.92 5.22 -4.55
N SER A 129 29.04 5.93 -4.32
CA SER A 129 29.50 7.03 -5.19
C SER A 129 29.84 6.61 -6.63
N GLU A 130 29.95 5.30 -6.90
CA GLU A 130 30.26 4.74 -8.23
C GLU A 130 29.01 4.46 -9.09
N GLY A 131 27.83 4.96 -8.70
CA GLY A 131 26.62 4.84 -9.51
C GLY A 131 26.04 3.43 -9.57
N ALA A 132 26.33 2.61 -8.55
CA ALA A 132 25.76 1.28 -8.35
C ALA A 132 25.41 1.10 -6.87
N VAL A 133 24.42 0.25 -6.61
CA VAL A 133 23.97 -0.12 -5.27
C VAL A 133 23.83 -1.63 -5.17
N THR A 134 23.84 -2.19 -3.98
CA THR A 134 23.53 -3.62 -3.82
C THR A 134 22.06 -3.91 -4.18
N LEU A 135 21.78 -5.13 -4.60
CA LEU A 135 20.41 -5.63 -4.80
C LEU A 135 19.58 -5.51 -3.51
N GLU A 136 20.20 -5.71 -2.33
CA GLU A 136 19.60 -5.44 -1.01
C GLU A 136 19.21 -3.96 -0.84
N GLU A 137 20.08 -3.02 -1.23
CA GLU A 137 19.80 -1.59 -1.16
C GLU A 137 18.66 -1.17 -2.11
N ALA A 138 18.57 -1.76 -3.30
CA ALA A 138 17.40 -1.55 -4.17
C ALA A 138 16.09 -2.00 -3.50
N ALA A 139 16.10 -3.16 -2.81
CA ALA A 139 14.97 -3.66 -2.03
C ALA A 139 14.63 -2.79 -0.82
N ARG A 140 15.65 -2.27 -0.10
CA ARG A 140 15.46 -1.27 0.95
C ARG A 140 14.85 0.02 0.40
N GLY A 141 15.25 0.45 -0.80
CA GLY A 141 14.65 1.59 -1.51
C GLY A 141 13.16 1.39 -1.80
N MET A 142 12.78 0.21 -2.28
CA MET A 142 11.38 -0.18 -2.46
C MET A 142 10.61 -0.14 -1.13
N MET A 143 11.15 -0.69 -0.06
CA MET A 143 10.43 -0.80 1.21
C MET A 143 10.35 0.52 1.96
N ARG A 144 11.49 1.19 2.19
CA ARG A 144 11.62 2.41 2.99
C ARG A 144 11.06 3.64 2.30
N PHE A 145 11.41 3.86 1.03
CA PHE A 145 11.00 5.05 0.29
C PHE A 145 9.75 4.82 -0.56
N SER A 146 9.37 3.55 -0.79
CA SER A 146 8.29 3.20 -1.73
C SER A 146 8.63 3.40 -3.20
N SER A 147 9.91 3.42 -3.56
CA SER A 147 10.35 3.65 -4.94
C SER A 147 9.66 2.70 -5.93
N ASN A 148 8.95 3.29 -6.90
CA ASN A 148 8.25 2.52 -7.93
C ASN A 148 9.23 1.87 -8.92
N ALA A 149 10.28 2.59 -9.32
CA ALA A 149 11.29 2.05 -10.24
C ALA A 149 11.99 0.82 -9.66
N ASN A 150 12.43 0.89 -8.39
CA ASN A 150 13.05 -0.26 -7.72
C ASN A 150 12.08 -1.44 -7.61
N THR A 151 10.78 -1.17 -7.46
CA THR A 151 9.76 -2.22 -7.38
C THR A 151 9.64 -2.98 -8.68
N GLU A 152 9.47 -2.28 -9.81
CA GLU A 152 9.32 -2.96 -11.09
C GLU A 152 10.62 -3.64 -11.54
N PHE A 153 11.78 -3.03 -11.26
CA PHE A 153 13.07 -3.68 -11.42
C PHE A 153 13.13 -5.01 -10.63
N LEU A 154 12.74 -5.00 -9.34
CA LEU A 154 12.76 -6.22 -8.52
C LEU A 154 11.74 -7.25 -9.01
N MET A 155 10.59 -6.82 -9.51
CA MET A 155 9.61 -7.72 -10.11
C MET A 155 10.16 -8.43 -11.35
N ASP A 156 10.92 -7.72 -12.20
CA ASP A 156 11.62 -8.33 -13.33
C ASP A 156 12.76 -9.26 -12.84
N ARG A 157 13.63 -8.76 -11.96
CA ARG A 157 14.83 -9.46 -11.49
C ARG A 157 14.52 -10.75 -10.73
N LEU A 158 13.45 -10.77 -9.93
CA LEU A 158 12.98 -11.94 -9.17
C LEU A 158 12.11 -12.86 -10.05
N GLY A 159 11.57 -12.35 -11.16
CA GLY A 159 10.57 -13.01 -11.99
C GLY A 159 9.17 -12.88 -11.39
N ILE A 160 8.31 -12.10 -12.04
CA ILE A 160 6.95 -11.84 -11.57
C ILE A 160 6.10 -13.11 -11.39
N GLN A 161 6.37 -14.14 -12.18
CA GLN A 161 5.72 -15.45 -12.05
C GLN A 161 6.13 -16.17 -10.76
N ASN A 162 7.36 -15.97 -10.29
CA ASN A 162 7.80 -16.50 -9.00
C ASN A 162 7.10 -15.75 -7.87
N ILE A 163 6.97 -14.42 -7.96
CA ILE A 163 6.21 -13.63 -6.97
C ILE A 163 4.75 -14.10 -6.90
N ASN A 164 4.11 -14.29 -8.05
CA ASN A 164 2.73 -14.79 -8.12
C ASN A 164 2.56 -16.19 -7.52
N ARG A 165 3.53 -17.09 -7.77
CA ARG A 165 3.55 -18.42 -7.17
C ARG A 165 3.73 -18.36 -5.65
N THR A 166 4.60 -17.50 -5.17
CA THR A 166 4.85 -17.29 -3.73
C THR A 166 3.58 -16.86 -2.99
N MET A 167 2.73 -16.04 -3.59
CA MET A 167 1.43 -15.71 -3.01
C MET A 167 0.52 -16.93 -2.87
N GLN A 168 0.53 -17.84 -3.84
CA GLN A 168 -0.22 -19.11 -3.77
C GLN A 168 0.34 -20.04 -2.69
N GLU A 169 1.67 -20.17 -2.60
CA GLU A 169 2.37 -20.97 -1.57
C GLU A 169 2.11 -20.43 -0.17
N LEU A 170 2.00 -19.11 -0.02
CA LEU A 170 1.59 -18.45 1.21
C LEU A 170 0.08 -18.61 1.52
N GLY A 171 -0.72 -19.14 0.60
CA GLY A 171 -2.17 -19.25 0.77
C GLY A 171 -2.85 -17.89 0.86
N LEU A 172 -2.40 -16.91 0.07
CA LEU A 172 -3.06 -15.61 -0.11
C LEU A 172 -4.19 -15.77 -1.13
N LEU A 173 -5.29 -16.37 -0.69
CA LEU A 173 -6.34 -16.93 -1.56
C LEU A 173 -7.07 -15.87 -2.39
N HIS A 174 -7.14 -14.63 -1.91
CA HIS A 174 -7.87 -13.54 -2.57
C HIS A 174 -6.96 -12.54 -3.27
N HIS A 175 -5.64 -12.78 -3.29
CA HIS A 175 -4.67 -11.87 -3.88
C HIS A 175 -4.69 -12.00 -5.40
N ARG A 176 -4.95 -10.89 -6.09
CA ARG A 176 -4.86 -10.82 -7.56
C ARG A 176 -3.41 -10.90 -8.01
N GLN A 177 -3.16 -11.44 -9.20
CA GLN A 177 -1.80 -11.53 -9.73
C GLN A 177 -1.17 -10.13 -9.86
N LEU A 178 0.14 -10.08 -9.62
CA LEU A 178 0.94 -8.91 -9.94
C LEU A 178 1.20 -8.87 -11.45
N PHE A 179 1.21 -7.65 -11.96
CA PHE A 179 1.65 -7.26 -13.31
C PHE A 179 2.54 -6.01 -13.19
N PRO A 180 3.30 -5.62 -14.22
CA PRO A 180 4.15 -4.42 -14.20
C PRO A 180 3.37 -3.11 -13.95
N ILE A 181 3.40 -2.62 -12.71
CA ILE A 181 2.52 -1.52 -12.24
C ILE A 181 2.97 -0.14 -12.76
N VAL A 182 4.28 0.06 -12.93
CA VAL A 182 4.85 1.31 -13.45
C VAL A 182 4.66 1.37 -14.96
N SER A 183 4.91 0.26 -15.65
CA SER A 183 4.67 0.17 -17.09
C SER A 183 3.20 0.40 -17.47
N SER A 184 2.24 0.03 -16.62
CA SER A 184 0.82 0.26 -16.89
C SER A 184 0.42 1.75 -16.93
N LEU A 185 1.24 2.65 -16.39
CA LEU A 185 1.04 4.11 -16.49
C LEU A 185 1.13 4.61 -17.94
N TYR A 186 1.82 3.87 -18.81
CA TYR A 186 1.96 4.23 -20.23
C TYR A 186 0.82 3.73 -21.12
N ILE A 187 -0.12 2.95 -20.59
CA ILE A 187 -1.24 2.39 -21.38
C ILE A 187 -2.03 3.48 -22.12
N PRO A 188 -2.53 4.55 -21.48
CA PRO A 188 -3.29 5.56 -22.21
C PRO A 188 -2.47 6.24 -23.32
N GLY A 189 -1.20 6.55 -23.05
CA GLY A 189 -0.30 7.12 -24.05
C GLY A 189 -0.03 6.18 -25.23
N TYR A 190 0.12 4.88 -24.95
CA TYR A 190 0.31 3.86 -25.97
C TYR A 190 -0.91 3.73 -26.87
N LEU A 191 -2.11 3.63 -26.27
CA LEU A 191 -3.37 3.57 -27.01
C LEU A 191 -3.56 4.77 -27.93
N HIS A 192 -3.14 5.96 -27.48
CA HIS A 192 -3.17 7.15 -28.32
C HIS A 192 -2.14 7.11 -29.45
N GLN A 193 -0.86 6.93 -29.09
CA GLN A 193 0.26 7.12 -30.01
C GLN A 193 0.35 6.01 -31.06
N GLU A 194 0.10 4.77 -30.64
CA GLU A 194 0.36 3.57 -31.48
C GLU A 194 -0.92 3.01 -32.09
N LEU A 195 -2.07 3.19 -31.42
CA LEU A 195 -3.37 2.74 -31.95
C LEU A 195 -4.23 3.88 -32.51
N GLY A 196 -3.74 5.12 -32.49
CA GLY A 196 -4.41 6.28 -33.08
C GLY A 196 -5.70 6.69 -32.41
N LEU A 197 -5.97 6.24 -31.17
CA LEU A 197 -7.22 6.54 -30.47
C LEU A 197 -7.23 7.99 -29.98
N SER A 198 -8.37 8.68 -30.12
CA SER A 198 -8.59 9.98 -29.50
C SER A 198 -8.63 9.88 -27.96
N LYS A 199 -8.49 11.01 -27.24
CA LYS A 199 -8.58 11.04 -25.77
C LYS A 199 -9.83 10.37 -25.22
N LYS A 200 -10.98 10.60 -25.87
CA LYS A 200 -12.26 10.01 -25.50
C LYS A 200 -12.26 8.49 -25.69
N GLU A 201 -11.78 8.03 -26.84
CA GLU A 201 -11.70 6.59 -27.16
C GLU A 201 -10.71 5.86 -26.25
N VAL A 202 -9.59 6.49 -25.87
CA VAL A 202 -8.64 5.95 -24.89
C VAL A 202 -9.32 5.70 -23.56
N GLN A 203 -10.04 6.70 -23.02
CA GLN A 203 -10.75 6.56 -21.76
C GLN A 203 -11.81 5.45 -21.83
N GLU A 204 -12.64 5.45 -22.88
CA GLU A 204 -13.64 4.40 -23.08
C GLU A 204 -13.02 3.01 -23.22
N ARG A 205 -11.90 2.90 -23.95
CA ARG A 205 -11.18 1.63 -24.11
C ARG A 205 -10.67 1.16 -22.76
N MET A 206 -9.97 1.99 -22.00
CA MET A 206 -9.44 1.64 -20.68
C MET A 206 -10.52 1.20 -19.68
N GLN A 207 -11.70 1.83 -19.73
CA GLN A 207 -12.85 1.43 -18.91
C GLN A 207 -13.41 0.06 -19.31
N ARG A 208 -13.49 -0.21 -20.63
CA ARG A 208 -14.04 -1.48 -21.15
C ARG A 208 -13.05 -2.65 -21.13
N MET A 209 -11.74 -2.40 -21.05
CA MET A 209 -10.73 -3.46 -21.02
C MET A 209 -11.03 -4.47 -19.91
N THR A 210 -10.88 -5.75 -20.23
CA THR A 210 -10.82 -6.75 -19.16
C THR A 210 -9.53 -6.58 -18.36
N GLN A 211 -9.48 -7.13 -17.15
CA GLN A 211 -8.25 -7.08 -16.35
C GLN A 211 -7.08 -7.78 -17.08
N SER A 212 -7.34 -8.94 -17.71
CA SER A 212 -6.32 -9.68 -18.47
C SER A 212 -5.79 -8.87 -19.65
N GLU A 213 -6.66 -8.14 -20.37
CA GLU A 213 -6.21 -7.28 -21.47
C GLU A 213 -5.34 -6.11 -20.96
N TYR A 214 -5.74 -5.49 -19.85
CA TYR A 214 -4.96 -4.43 -19.22
C TYR A 214 -3.56 -4.91 -18.82
N GLU A 215 -3.47 -6.11 -18.24
CA GLU A 215 -2.21 -6.76 -17.88
C GLU A 215 -1.35 -7.08 -19.10
N GLN A 216 -1.94 -7.53 -20.21
CA GLN A 216 -1.21 -7.77 -21.46
C GLN A 216 -0.54 -6.49 -21.98
N TYR A 217 -1.23 -5.34 -21.93
CA TYR A 217 -0.59 -4.07 -22.27
C TYR A 217 0.51 -3.68 -21.28
N ALA A 218 0.30 -3.90 -19.98
CA ALA A 218 1.33 -3.62 -18.98
C ALA A 218 2.62 -4.44 -19.25
N PHE A 219 2.49 -5.72 -19.61
CA PHE A 219 3.62 -6.58 -19.99
C PHE A 219 4.29 -6.14 -21.29
N LEU A 220 3.50 -5.78 -22.31
CA LEU A 220 4.04 -5.23 -23.56
C LEU A 220 4.91 -3.99 -23.31
N LEU A 221 4.42 -3.08 -22.47
CA LEU A 221 5.10 -1.83 -22.14
C LEU A 221 6.33 -2.08 -21.26
N HIS A 222 6.27 -3.05 -20.35
CA HIS A 222 7.41 -3.49 -19.55
C HIS A 222 8.58 -3.97 -20.40
N GLU A 223 8.33 -4.79 -21.41
CA GLU A 223 9.38 -5.24 -22.33
C GLU A 223 10.00 -4.09 -23.14
N ARG A 224 9.21 -3.09 -23.52
CA ARG A 224 9.71 -1.89 -24.20
C ARG A 224 10.53 -1.00 -23.28
N LEU A 225 10.09 -0.86 -22.02
CA LEU A 225 10.74 -0.08 -20.98
C LEU A 225 12.12 -0.67 -20.65
N LYS A 226 12.16 -1.98 -20.36
CA LYS A 226 13.38 -2.76 -20.06
C LYS A 226 14.44 -2.67 -21.16
N LYS A 227 14.03 -2.72 -22.43
CA LYS A 227 14.97 -2.66 -23.57
C LYS A 227 15.53 -1.26 -23.83
N GLY A 228 15.06 -0.23 -23.12
CA GLY A 228 15.48 1.14 -23.36
C GLY A 228 15.07 1.66 -24.74
N ASN A 229 14.01 1.10 -25.35
CA ASN A 229 13.56 1.38 -26.72
C ASN A 229 12.92 2.77 -26.90
N GLY A 230 13.36 3.76 -26.13
CA GLY A 230 12.85 5.13 -26.19
C GLY A 230 11.39 5.26 -25.77
N LEU A 231 10.83 4.31 -25.00
CA LEU A 231 9.43 4.36 -24.58
C LEU A 231 9.08 5.70 -23.92
N HIS A 232 9.93 6.18 -22.99
CA HIS A 232 9.77 7.49 -22.35
C HIS A 232 9.76 8.68 -23.32
N LYS A 233 10.40 8.54 -24.49
CA LYS A 233 10.49 9.60 -25.52
C LYS A 233 9.33 9.55 -26.50
N ASN A 234 8.87 8.33 -26.82
CA ASN A 234 7.96 8.09 -27.92
C ASN A 234 6.50 7.94 -27.46
N ILE A 235 6.28 7.49 -26.22
CA ILE A 235 4.94 7.31 -25.66
C ILE A 235 4.67 8.40 -24.63
N PRO A 236 3.67 9.29 -24.86
CA PRO A 236 3.39 10.35 -23.92
C PRO A 236 2.81 9.79 -22.61
N LEU A 237 3.28 10.28 -21.46
CA LEU A 237 2.64 9.96 -20.20
C LEU A 237 1.36 10.79 -20.05
N TRP A 238 0.21 10.13 -20.10
CA TRP A 238 -1.09 10.78 -19.94
C TRP A 238 -1.52 10.73 -18.47
N SER A 239 -1.29 11.83 -17.76
CA SER A 239 -1.73 12.02 -16.37
C SER A 239 -3.09 12.74 -16.30
N GLY A 240 -3.72 12.67 -15.13
CA GLY A 240 -5.01 13.32 -14.86
C GLY A 240 -6.03 12.38 -14.20
N PRO A 241 -7.02 12.93 -13.49
CA PRO A 241 -7.94 12.14 -12.65
C PRO A 241 -8.65 11.01 -13.40
N GLN A 242 -9.01 11.21 -14.67
CA GLN A 242 -9.69 10.21 -15.48
C GLN A 242 -8.85 8.97 -15.79
N TYR A 243 -7.52 9.10 -15.86
CA TYR A 243 -6.61 7.97 -16.09
C TYR A 243 -6.10 7.39 -14.77
N GLU A 244 -5.79 8.25 -13.80
CA GLU A 244 -5.31 7.87 -12.47
C GLU A 244 -6.36 7.07 -11.69
N ASN A 245 -7.64 7.41 -11.82
CA ASN A 245 -8.72 6.64 -11.21
C ASN A 245 -8.80 5.24 -11.83
N ILE A 246 -8.70 5.11 -13.16
CA ILE A 246 -8.72 3.79 -13.80
C ILE A 246 -7.51 2.98 -13.35
N TRP A 247 -6.31 3.57 -13.39
CA TRP A 247 -5.09 2.92 -12.94
C TRP A 247 -5.20 2.45 -11.49
N SER A 248 -5.68 3.30 -10.57
CA SER A 248 -5.85 2.99 -9.15
C SER A 248 -6.74 1.77 -8.90
N HIS A 249 -7.88 1.67 -9.58
CA HIS A 249 -8.80 0.52 -9.45
C HIS A 249 -8.26 -0.76 -10.11
N ARG A 250 -7.33 -0.64 -11.05
CA ARG A 250 -6.70 -1.78 -11.75
C ARG A 250 -5.47 -2.32 -11.03
N LEU A 251 -4.98 -1.63 -10.00
CA LEU A 251 -3.85 -2.09 -9.20
C LEU A 251 -4.11 -3.48 -8.62
N PRO A 252 -3.04 -4.26 -8.35
CA PRO A 252 -3.18 -5.49 -7.59
C PRO A 252 -3.97 -5.26 -6.30
N ALA A 253 -4.87 -6.19 -6.02
CA ALA A 253 -5.81 -6.12 -4.92
C ALA A 253 -5.77 -7.42 -4.12
N ALA A 254 -6.06 -7.36 -2.83
CA ALA A 254 -6.17 -8.53 -1.97
C ALA A 254 -7.09 -8.23 -0.79
N SER A 255 -7.32 -9.23 0.06
CA SER A 255 -8.09 -9.06 1.28
C SER A 255 -7.21 -8.70 2.49
N ALA A 256 -7.85 -8.18 3.55
CA ALA A 256 -7.15 -7.95 4.81
C ALA A 256 -6.67 -9.28 5.43
N ALA A 257 -7.45 -10.35 5.27
CA ALA A 257 -7.10 -11.70 5.71
C ALA A 257 -5.83 -12.23 5.03
N ASP A 258 -5.65 -12.00 3.73
CA ASP A 258 -4.43 -12.39 3.02
C ASP A 258 -3.21 -11.71 3.64
N TYR A 259 -3.26 -10.39 3.82
CA TYR A 259 -2.12 -9.67 4.35
C TYR A 259 -1.86 -9.98 5.83
N VAL A 260 -2.89 -10.17 6.66
CA VAL A 260 -2.67 -10.65 8.04
C VAL A 260 -1.97 -11.99 8.04
N ARG A 261 -2.35 -12.92 7.15
CA ARG A 261 -1.67 -14.22 7.03
C ARG A 261 -0.18 -14.09 6.66
N LEU A 262 0.17 -13.15 5.78
CA LEU A 262 1.58 -12.84 5.49
C LEU A 262 2.27 -12.27 6.74
N LEU A 263 1.67 -11.27 7.38
CA LEU A 263 2.21 -10.58 8.55
C LEU A 263 2.44 -11.54 9.73
N GLU A 264 1.53 -12.46 10.00
CA GLU A 264 1.66 -13.46 11.06
C GLU A 264 2.90 -14.34 10.87
N ARG A 265 3.16 -14.76 9.62
CA ARG A 265 4.35 -15.56 9.31
C ARG A 265 5.63 -14.79 9.59
N VAL A 266 5.72 -13.54 9.12
CA VAL A 266 6.93 -12.72 9.27
C VAL A 266 7.13 -12.15 10.68
N ASN A 267 6.05 -12.01 11.45
CA ASN A 267 6.13 -11.55 12.85
C ASN A 267 6.41 -12.70 13.83
N ASN A 268 6.12 -13.95 13.44
CA ASN A 268 6.36 -15.13 14.24
C ASN A 268 7.59 -15.90 13.75
N GLU A 269 8.73 -15.67 14.40
CA GLU A 269 10.01 -16.32 14.07
C GLU A 269 9.96 -17.86 14.05
N ARG A 270 8.96 -18.48 14.68
CA ARG A 270 8.78 -19.95 14.67
C ARG A 270 8.14 -20.48 13.38
N LEU A 271 7.51 -19.61 12.60
CA LEU A 271 6.77 -19.98 11.38
C LEU A 271 7.61 -19.80 10.10
N LEU A 272 8.84 -19.29 10.21
CA LEU A 272 9.70 -19.00 9.08
C LEU A 272 11.07 -19.63 9.23
N ASP A 273 11.65 -20.01 8.07
CA ASP A 273 13.06 -20.38 7.99
C ASP A 273 13.94 -19.23 8.53
N PRO A 274 14.91 -19.50 9.42
CA PRO A 274 15.76 -18.46 10.00
C PRO A 274 16.56 -17.65 8.98
N ALA A 275 16.97 -18.24 7.85
CA ALA A 275 17.65 -17.50 6.80
C ALA A 275 16.69 -16.55 6.08
N LEU A 276 15.46 -16.99 5.78
CA LEU A 276 14.41 -16.12 5.24
C LEU A 276 14.07 -14.98 6.20
N GLN A 277 13.86 -15.28 7.49
CA GLN A 277 13.59 -14.26 8.50
C GLN A 277 14.70 -13.20 8.54
N ARG A 278 15.98 -13.60 8.51
CA ARG A 278 17.11 -12.65 8.48
C ARG A 278 17.06 -11.73 7.26
N GLN A 279 16.75 -12.27 6.07
CA GLN A 279 16.64 -11.46 4.86
C GLN A 279 15.43 -10.52 4.90
N TRP A 280 14.28 -10.99 5.40
CA TRP A 280 13.09 -10.17 5.59
C TRP A 280 13.35 -8.99 6.52
N LYS A 281 13.93 -9.22 7.70
CA LYS A 281 14.24 -8.15 8.68
C LYS A 281 15.14 -7.07 8.08
N ARG A 282 16.12 -7.47 7.25
CA ARG A 282 17.03 -6.53 6.59
C ARG A 282 16.32 -5.55 5.67
N ILE A 283 15.21 -5.93 5.02
CA ILE A 283 14.56 -5.06 4.02
C ILE A 283 13.23 -4.48 4.48
N ALA A 284 12.48 -5.17 5.36
CA ALA A 284 11.12 -4.79 5.74
C ALA A 284 11.03 -4.10 7.13
N GLU A 285 12.03 -4.28 8.00
CA GLU A 285 12.05 -3.74 9.38
C GLU A 285 13.02 -2.55 9.51
N THR A 286 13.18 -1.76 8.45
CA THR A 286 14.22 -0.72 8.38
C THR A 286 13.72 0.68 8.77
N ALA A 287 12.41 0.86 8.93
CA ALA A 287 11.84 2.16 9.24
C ALA A 287 12.03 2.47 10.73
N PRO A 288 12.60 3.65 11.09
CA PRO A 288 12.76 4.00 12.48
C PRO A 288 11.40 4.26 13.15
N GLU A 289 11.31 3.88 14.41
CA GLU A 289 10.14 4.17 15.24
C GLU A 289 9.98 5.69 15.44
N PRO A 290 8.74 6.23 15.39
CA PRO A 290 8.47 7.63 15.68
C PRO A 290 8.88 7.96 17.13
N PRO A 291 9.31 9.21 17.41
CA PRO A 291 9.77 9.62 18.76
C PRO A 291 8.92 9.16 19.95
N PRO A 292 7.56 9.23 19.94
CA PRO A 292 6.76 8.78 21.09
C PRO A 292 6.78 7.25 21.34
N TYR A 293 7.27 6.46 20.38
CA TYR A 293 7.24 5.00 20.41
C TYR A 293 8.62 4.34 20.45
N ARG A 294 9.70 5.11 20.28
CA ARG A 294 11.09 4.61 20.22
C ARG A 294 11.45 3.69 21.39
N GLY A 295 11.98 2.52 21.07
CA GLY A 295 12.50 1.54 22.02
C GLY A 295 11.42 0.70 22.71
N LYS A 296 10.16 0.84 22.32
CA LYS A 296 9.04 0.11 22.95
C LYS A 296 8.69 -1.19 22.23
N LEU A 297 9.14 -1.36 20.99
CA LEU A 297 8.94 -2.60 20.23
C LEU A 297 10.28 -3.34 20.15
N ARG A 298 10.20 -4.67 20.15
CA ARG A 298 11.35 -5.55 19.92
C ARG A 298 11.71 -5.58 18.44
N TRP A 299 10.69 -5.62 17.59
CA TRP A 299 10.77 -5.34 16.16
C TRP A 299 9.40 -4.98 15.62
N ALA A 300 9.40 -4.27 14.49
CA ALA A 300 8.20 -3.92 13.76
C ALA A 300 8.51 -3.77 12.27
N GLY A 301 7.54 -4.12 11.44
CA GLY A 301 7.59 -3.90 10.00
C GLY A 301 6.25 -3.35 9.52
N GLN A 302 6.30 -2.49 8.52
CA GLN A 302 5.08 -1.94 7.93
C GLN A 302 5.30 -1.58 6.48
N LYS A 303 4.23 -1.69 5.70
CA LYS A 303 4.12 -1.05 4.40
C LYS A 303 2.75 -0.45 4.23
N GLY A 304 2.73 0.82 3.88
CA GLY A 304 1.53 1.52 3.43
C GLY A 304 1.64 1.87 1.95
N GLY A 305 0.50 2.24 1.39
CA GLY A 305 0.38 2.79 0.05
C GLY A 305 -0.91 3.57 -0.10
N TYR A 306 -0.87 4.59 -0.94
CA TYR A 306 -2.06 5.35 -1.29
C TYR A 306 -2.01 5.79 -2.75
N THR A 307 -3.19 6.01 -3.32
CA THR A 307 -3.40 6.80 -4.53
C THR A 307 -4.37 7.94 -4.20
N ALA A 308 -5.03 8.54 -5.19
CA ALA A 308 -6.09 9.51 -4.94
C ALA A 308 -7.29 8.90 -4.19
N SER A 309 -7.70 7.67 -4.54
CA SER A 309 -8.89 7.01 -3.97
C SER A 309 -8.58 5.81 -3.07
N VAL A 310 -7.36 5.29 -3.11
CA VAL A 310 -6.95 4.08 -2.37
C VAL A 310 -6.09 4.46 -1.17
N LEU A 311 -6.31 3.80 -0.03
CA LEU A 311 -5.41 3.79 1.11
C LEU A 311 -5.29 2.36 1.66
N ALA A 312 -4.06 1.86 1.75
CA ALA A 312 -3.78 0.54 2.28
C ALA A 312 -2.60 0.60 3.24
N THR A 313 -2.64 -0.20 4.30
CA THR A 313 -1.53 -0.40 5.23
C THR A 313 -1.59 -1.81 5.78
N ALA A 314 -0.44 -2.47 5.80
CA ALA A 314 -0.20 -3.72 6.48
C ALA A 314 1.01 -3.54 7.39
N ALA A 315 0.82 -3.79 8.68
CA ALA A 315 1.82 -3.52 9.71
C ALA A 315 1.80 -4.60 10.78
N TYR A 316 2.97 -4.93 11.30
CA TYR A 316 3.12 -5.87 12.39
C TYR A 316 4.16 -5.40 13.40
N ALA A 317 4.05 -5.86 14.63
CA ALA A 317 5.05 -5.65 15.65
C ALA A 317 5.08 -6.78 16.68
N THR A 318 6.24 -6.95 17.31
CA THR A 318 6.35 -7.64 18.58
C THR A 318 6.83 -6.66 19.65
N ASP A 319 6.10 -6.55 20.76
CA ASP A 319 6.52 -5.70 21.89
C ASP A 319 7.63 -6.35 22.74
N GLN A 320 8.15 -5.61 23.71
CA GLN A 320 9.20 -6.10 24.63
C GLN A 320 8.75 -7.27 25.54
N ALA A 321 7.43 -7.43 25.74
CA ALA A 321 6.86 -8.56 26.48
C ALA A 321 6.65 -9.80 25.59
N GLY A 322 6.90 -9.69 24.29
CA GLY A 322 6.74 -10.76 23.32
C GLY A 322 5.34 -10.87 22.72
N ASN A 323 4.44 -9.90 22.98
CA ASN A 323 3.13 -9.91 22.35
C ASN A 323 3.26 -9.51 20.87
N ARG A 324 2.63 -10.29 20.00
CA ARG A 324 2.60 -10.07 18.54
C ARG A 324 1.31 -9.40 18.13
N THR A 325 1.38 -8.43 17.21
CA THR A 325 0.21 -7.76 16.64
C THR A 325 0.37 -7.62 15.14
N GLU A 326 -0.71 -7.89 14.42
CA GLU A 326 -0.82 -7.72 12.99
C GLU A 326 -2.05 -6.86 12.70
N ILE A 327 -1.87 -5.82 11.88
CA ILE A 327 -2.90 -4.85 11.53
C ILE A 327 -2.91 -4.70 10.02
N VAL A 328 -4.08 -4.87 9.41
CA VAL A 328 -4.29 -4.54 8.00
C VAL A 328 -5.51 -3.65 7.88
N PHE A 329 -5.31 -2.48 7.27
CA PHE A 329 -6.36 -1.54 6.90
C PHE A 329 -6.34 -1.34 5.39
N LEU A 330 -7.48 -1.52 4.73
CA LEU A 330 -7.67 -1.29 3.30
C LEU A 330 -8.89 -0.39 3.12
N ALA A 331 -8.79 0.59 2.22
CA ALA A 331 -9.89 1.45 1.82
C ALA A 331 -9.75 1.86 0.35
N ASP A 332 -10.89 1.98 -0.31
CA ASP A 332 -11.02 2.43 -1.69
C ASP A 332 -12.14 3.48 -1.81
N GLU A 333 -12.24 4.09 -2.99
CA GLU A 333 -13.22 5.14 -3.33
C GLU A 333 -13.17 6.34 -2.37
N LEU A 334 -12.01 6.62 -1.78
CA LEU A 334 -11.79 7.75 -0.88
C LEU A 334 -11.99 9.09 -1.59
N SER A 335 -12.76 9.98 -0.96
CA SER A 335 -12.64 11.40 -1.27
C SER A 335 -11.27 11.91 -0.83
N GLU A 336 -10.84 13.04 -1.40
CA GLU A 336 -9.56 13.67 -1.03
C GLU A 336 -9.48 13.96 0.47
N GLU A 337 -10.57 14.45 1.07
CA GLU A 337 -10.65 14.74 2.50
C GLU A 337 -10.59 13.48 3.36
N GLU A 338 -11.30 12.41 2.97
CA GLU A 338 -11.21 11.11 3.65
C GLU A 338 -9.78 10.57 3.59
N ASN A 339 -9.16 10.61 2.42
CA ASN A 339 -7.80 10.11 2.21
C ASN A 339 -6.78 10.85 3.08
N LYS A 340 -6.83 12.19 3.08
CA LYS A 340 -5.96 13.05 3.90
C LYS A 340 -6.13 12.81 5.39
N LEU A 341 -7.39 12.75 5.87
CA LEU A 341 -7.70 12.49 7.28
C LEU A 341 -7.16 11.13 7.72
N LEU A 342 -7.52 10.07 7.00
CA LEU A 342 -7.14 8.70 7.38
C LEU A 342 -5.62 8.51 7.35
N ARG A 343 -4.91 9.09 6.37
CA ARG A 343 -3.44 9.04 6.34
C ARG A 343 -2.79 9.69 7.56
N GLY A 344 -3.33 10.81 8.03
CA GLY A 344 -2.85 11.50 9.23
C GLY A 344 -3.00 10.65 10.50
N GLU A 345 -4.11 9.91 10.60
CA GLU A 345 -4.45 9.16 11.81
C GLU A 345 -3.93 7.71 11.81
N LEU A 346 -3.80 7.08 10.65
CA LEU A 346 -3.53 5.63 10.53
C LEU A 346 -2.19 5.24 11.15
N LYS A 347 -1.16 6.09 11.01
CA LYS A 347 0.15 5.86 11.65
C LYS A 347 0.02 5.84 13.17
N LYS A 348 -0.64 6.86 13.74
CA LYS A 348 -0.86 6.96 15.19
C LYS A 348 -1.70 5.77 15.69
N PHE A 349 -2.79 5.45 15.00
CA PHE A 349 -3.63 4.30 15.32
C PHE A 349 -2.84 2.99 15.37
N THR A 350 -1.98 2.75 14.37
CA THR A 350 -1.15 1.55 14.26
C THR A 350 -0.22 1.41 15.48
N TYR A 351 0.58 2.44 15.78
CA TYR A 351 1.53 2.39 16.89
C TYR A 351 0.87 2.36 18.27
N GLN A 352 -0.25 3.07 18.45
CA GLN A 352 -1.02 2.95 19.68
C GLN A 352 -1.53 1.51 19.85
N THR A 353 -2.03 0.89 18.79
CA THR A 353 -2.55 -0.49 18.80
C THR A 353 -1.47 -1.51 19.14
N PHE A 354 -0.23 -1.32 18.68
CA PHE A 354 0.89 -2.19 19.05
C PHE A 354 1.21 -2.16 20.56
N LEU A 355 1.08 -0.99 21.19
CA LEU A 355 1.53 -0.77 22.56
C LEU A 355 0.41 -0.90 23.61
N ASP A 356 -0.84 -1.09 23.18
CA ASP A 356 -1.96 -1.23 24.09
C ASP A 356 -2.04 -2.66 24.67
N HIS A 357 -1.90 -2.75 26.00
CA HIS A 357 -1.99 -4.01 26.74
C HIS A 357 -3.41 -4.61 26.74
N ASN A 358 -4.45 -3.79 26.54
CA ASN A 358 -5.86 -4.18 26.53
C ASN A 358 -6.52 -3.83 25.19
N VAL A 359 -5.83 -4.09 24.08
CA VAL A 359 -6.26 -3.74 22.71
C VAL A 359 -7.72 -4.10 22.40
N LYS A 360 -8.20 -5.27 22.86
CA LYS A 360 -9.59 -5.71 22.62
C LYS A 360 -10.63 -4.80 23.29
N GLN A 361 -10.31 -4.22 24.45
CA GLN A 361 -11.18 -3.27 25.13
C GLN A 361 -11.09 -1.88 24.50
N ALA A 362 -9.90 -1.46 24.06
CA ALA A 362 -9.69 -0.14 23.46
C ALA A 362 -10.34 0.03 22.08
N LEU A 363 -10.56 -1.07 21.36
CA LEU A 363 -11.18 -1.11 20.03
C LEU A 363 -12.72 -1.29 20.06
N ARG A 364 -13.33 -1.38 21.24
CA ARG A 364 -14.80 -1.45 21.45
C ARG A 364 -15.33 -0.11 21.91
#